data_AF-A0A2R3QFU2-F1
#
_entry.id   AF-A0A2R3QFU2-F1
#
_cell.length_a   1.000
_cell.length_b   1.000
_cell.length_c   1.000
_cell.angle_alpha   90.00
_cell.angle_beta   90.00
_cell.angle_gamma   90.00
#
_symmetry.space_group_name_H-M   'P 1'
#
loop_
_entity.id
_entity.type
_entity.pdbx_description
1 polymer ?
#
loop_
_entity_poly.entity_id
_entity_poly.type
_entity_poly.pdbx_seq_one_letter_code
_entity_poly.pdbx_strand_id
1 'polypeptide(L)'
;MSTPLGHLAFDRGIDRITHAQQQDLPALPERAQAPPPDASTQPQLESLLALPTLDDTLTAALRPQLAQRDLLMPARFSEALQGALAQLGAAAEQAQQAAPEDARTLNRALRLLKEESSLRELAQMYRSALYQG
;
A
#
# COMPACT_ATOMS: atom_id res chain seq x y z
N MET A 1 -45.24 23.79 -37.37
CA MET A 1 -44.92 22.75 -38.36
C MET A 1 -43.53 23.01 -38.93
N SER A 2 -42.71 21.96 -38.93
CA SER A 2 -41.48 21.72 -39.71
C SER A 2 -40.30 22.69 -39.64
N THR A 3 -39.18 22.18 -39.11
CA THR A 3 -37.79 22.58 -39.42
C THR A 3 -37.50 22.45 -40.93
N PRO A 4 -36.44 23.12 -41.42
CA PRO A 4 -35.21 22.36 -41.62
C PRO A 4 -33.92 23.12 -41.23
N LEU A 5 -32.95 22.33 -40.71
CA LEU A 5 -31.56 22.71 -40.51
C LEU A 5 -30.88 22.98 -41.86
N GLY A 6 -30.52 24.24 -42.10
CA GLY A 6 -29.72 24.67 -43.24
C GLY A 6 -28.24 24.40 -43.02
N HIS A 7 -27.79 23.29 -43.59
CA HIS A 7 -26.43 22.91 -43.97
C HIS A 7 -25.42 24.08 -44.06
N LEU A 8 -24.45 24.17 -43.15
CA LEU A 8 -23.23 24.96 -43.40
C LEU A 8 -22.19 24.04 -44.06
N ALA A 9 -22.09 24.13 -45.39
CA ALA A 9 -20.96 23.59 -46.13
C ALA A 9 -19.79 24.57 -46.02
N PHE A 10 -18.74 24.18 -45.30
CA PHE A 10 -17.47 24.90 -45.28
C PHE A 10 -16.60 24.37 -46.42
N ASP A 11 -16.83 24.90 -47.62
CA ASP A 11 -15.94 24.63 -48.75
C ASP A 11 -15.60 25.95 -49.46
N ARG A 12 -14.47 26.53 -49.03
CA ARG A 12 -13.45 27.23 -49.82
C ARG A 12 -12.54 28.03 -48.88
N GLY A 13 -11.24 27.79 -49.00
CA GLY A 13 -10.21 28.55 -48.32
C GLY A 13 -10.30 30.05 -48.63
N ILE A 14 -9.82 30.88 -47.70
CA ILE A 14 -9.80 32.33 -47.86
C ILE A 14 -8.73 32.67 -48.90
N ASP A 15 -9.15 32.83 -50.15
CA ASP A 15 -8.25 33.07 -51.28
C ASP A 15 -7.80 34.54 -51.37
N ARG A 16 -8.44 35.47 -50.63
CA ARG A 16 -8.08 36.89 -50.63
C ARG A 16 -8.67 37.66 -49.44
N ILE A 17 -7.83 38.38 -48.70
CA ILE A 17 -8.26 39.39 -47.73
C ILE A 17 -8.16 40.75 -48.42
N THR A 18 -9.28 41.45 -48.56
CA THR A 18 -9.28 42.87 -48.95
C THR A 18 -9.62 43.69 -47.72
N HIS A 19 -8.76 44.64 -47.37
CA HIS A 19 -9.02 45.59 -46.29
C HIS A 19 -10.16 46.52 -46.74
N ALA A 20 -11.37 46.23 -46.28
CA ALA A 20 -12.44 47.22 -46.29
C ALA A 20 -12.04 48.36 -45.36
N GLN A 21 -11.89 49.53 -45.96
CA GLN A 21 -11.61 50.81 -45.36
C GLN A 21 -12.50 51.01 -44.12
N GLN A 22 -11.86 51.26 -42.96
CA GLN A 22 -12.51 51.42 -41.66
C GLN A 22 -13.69 52.39 -41.72
N GLN A 23 -14.90 51.84 -41.60
CA GLN A 23 -16.10 52.59 -41.24
C GLN A 23 -16.76 51.86 -40.07
N ASP A 24 -16.62 52.47 -38.91
CA ASP A 24 -17.34 52.30 -37.64
C ASP A 24 -18.21 51.03 -37.49
N LEU A 25 -17.57 49.94 -37.08
CA LEU A 25 -18.24 48.84 -36.40
C LEU A 25 -18.17 49.11 -34.88
N PRO A 26 -19.25 48.88 -34.11
CA PRO A 26 -19.18 48.94 -32.66
C PRO A 26 -18.17 47.90 -32.19
N ALA A 27 -17.15 48.35 -31.45
CA ALA A 27 -16.08 47.48 -30.99
C ALA A 27 -16.66 46.29 -30.19
N LEU A 28 -16.22 45.08 -30.54
CA LEU A 28 -16.44 43.91 -29.70
C LEU A 28 -15.85 44.18 -28.30
N PRO A 29 -16.48 43.71 -27.21
CA PRO A 29 -15.90 43.83 -25.89
C PRO A 29 -14.48 43.26 -25.92
N GLU A 30 -13.50 44.03 -25.44
CA GLU A 30 -12.13 43.55 -25.34
C GLU A 30 -12.16 42.21 -24.58
N ARG A 31 -11.64 41.17 -25.24
CA ARG A 31 -11.40 39.90 -24.60
C ARG A 31 -10.32 40.16 -23.56
N ALA A 32 -10.72 40.49 -22.34
CA ALA A 32 -9.83 40.51 -21.20
C ALA A 32 -9.17 39.12 -21.19
N GLN A 33 -7.90 39.07 -21.57
CA GLN A 33 -7.06 37.92 -21.32
C GLN A 33 -6.91 37.90 -19.80
N ALA A 34 -7.88 37.31 -19.11
CA ALA A 34 -7.72 36.97 -17.72
C ALA A 34 -6.44 36.14 -17.65
N PRO A 35 -5.42 36.56 -16.88
CA PRO A 35 -4.24 35.74 -16.70
C PRO A 35 -4.68 34.35 -16.24
N PRO A 36 -3.99 33.27 -16.65
CA PRO A 36 -4.30 31.95 -16.15
C PRO A 36 -4.33 32.03 -14.62
N PRO A 37 -5.35 31.46 -13.96
CA PRO A 37 -5.45 31.56 -12.51
C PRO A 37 -4.14 31.05 -11.91
N ASP A 38 -3.55 31.81 -10.98
CA ASP A 38 -2.35 31.44 -10.20
C ASP A 38 -2.59 30.24 -9.25
N ALA A 39 -3.57 29.39 -9.56
CA ALA A 39 -3.75 28.12 -8.90
C ALA A 39 -2.53 27.26 -9.22
N SER A 40 -1.65 27.10 -8.23
CA SER A 40 -0.56 26.15 -8.29
C SER A 40 -1.15 24.78 -8.66
N THR A 41 -0.81 24.27 -9.85
CA THR A 41 -1.21 22.94 -10.32
C THR A 41 -0.43 21.84 -9.60
N GLN A 42 0.70 22.19 -8.99
CA GLN A 42 1.57 21.32 -8.20
C GLN A 42 0.85 20.60 -7.03
N PRO A 43 0.12 21.27 -6.12
CA PRO A 43 -0.57 20.60 -5.01
C PRO A 43 -1.61 19.57 -5.47
N GLN A 44 -2.26 19.81 -6.62
CA GLN A 44 -3.24 18.87 -7.17
C GLN A 44 -2.57 17.65 -7.79
N LEU A 45 -1.42 17.85 -8.43
CA LEU A 45 -0.64 16.77 -9.03
C LEU A 45 0.09 15.94 -7.96
N GLU A 46 0.60 16.56 -6.90
CA GLU A 46 1.09 15.87 -5.69
C GLU A 46 -0.01 15.07 -5.01
N SER A 47 -1.23 15.63 -4.91
CA SER A 47 -2.38 14.89 -4.37
C SER A 47 -2.72 13.67 -5.22
N LEU A 48 -2.57 13.72 -6.54
CA LEU A 48 -2.82 12.59 -7.45
C LEU A 48 -1.71 11.54 -7.39
N LEU A 49 -0.45 11.97 -7.24
CA LEU A 49 0.70 11.10 -7.09
C LEU A 49 0.80 10.46 -5.70
N ALA A 50 0.15 11.05 -4.70
CA ALA A 50 0.06 10.49 -3.35
C ALA A 50 -1.00 9.37 -3.21
N LEU A 51 -1.78 9.06 -4.26
CA LEU A 51 -2.73 7.95 -4.18
C LEU A 51 -1.97 6.61 -4.15
N PRO A 52 -2.36 5.69 -3.26
CA PRO A 52 -1.77 4.36 -3.23
C PRO A 52 -2.03 3.65 -4.56
N THR A 53 -0.97 3.12 -5.14
CA THR A 53 -1.01 2.39 -6.40
C THR A 53 -1.52 0.96 -6.20
N LEU A 54 -1.87 0.29 -7.30
CA LEU A 54 -2.18 -1.14 -7.25
C LEU A 54 -1.00 -1.95 -6.66
N ASP A 55 0.24 -1.59 -7.00
CA ASP A 55 1.44 -2.23 -6.46
C ASP A 55 1.56 -2.03 -4.94
N ASP A 56 1.18 -0.86 -4.41
CA ASP A 56 1.13 -0.62 -2.97
C ASP A 56 0.10 -1.51 -2.28
N THR A 57 -1.09 -1.67 -2.90
CA THR A 57 -2.14 -2.54 -2.36
C THR A 57 -1.74 -4.02 -2.38
N LEU A 58 -1.12 -4.49 -3.47
CA LEU A 58 -0.63 -5.85 -3.59
C LEU A 58 0.51 -6.11 -2.60
N THR A 59 1.45 -5.18 -2.47
CA THR A 59 2.54 -5.26 -1.51
C THR A 59 2.02 -5.28 -0.08
N ALA A 60 1.01 -4.49 0.24
CA ALA A 60 0.37 -4.49 1.55
C ALA A 60 -0.36 -5.82 1.83
N ALA A 61 -1.05 -6.39 0.84
CA ALA A 61 -1.77 -7.65 0.97
C ALA A 61 -0.84 -8.86 1.11
N LEU A 62 0.33 -8.83 0.46
CA LEU A 62 1.33 -9.91 0.51
C LEU A 62 2.20 -9.87 1.76
N ARG A 63 2.25 -8.74 2.48
CA ARG A 63 3.03 -8.64 3.71
C ARG A 63 2.35 -9.44 4.82
N PRO A 64 3.08 -10.34 5.52
CA PRO A 64 2.53 -10.99 6.69
C PRO A 64 2.16 -9.91 7.72
N GLN A 65 0.93 -9.98 8.22
CA GLN A 65 0.48 -9.11 9.31
C GLN A 65 1.17 -9.56 10.60
N LEU A 66 2.31 -8.93 10.90
CA LEU A 66 3.08 -9.21 12.10
C LEU A 66 2.61 -8.28 13.21
N ALA A 67 1.85 -8.82 14.17
CA ALA A 67 1.38 -8.08 15.33
C ALA A 67 2.54 -7.48 16.16
N GLN A 68 3.69 -8.15 16.21
CA GLN A 68 4.91 -7.69 16.87
C GLN A 68 6.07 -7.76 15.87
N ARG A 69 6.35 -6.64 15.21
CA ARG A 69 7.43 -6.52 14.22
C ARG A 69 8.81 -6.79 14.83
N ASP A 70 8.97 -6.53 16.12
CA ASP A 70 10.22 -6.75 16.85
C ASP A 70 10.62 -8.24 16.88
N LEU A 71 9.66 -9.16 16.73
CA LEU A 71 9.94 -10.61 16.60
C LEU A 71 10.71 -10.97 15.33
N LEU A 72 10.87 -10.04 14.38
CA LEU A 72 11.75 -10.24 13.24
C LEU A 72 13.24 -10.18 13.63
N MET A 73 13.57 -9.57 14.76
CA MET A 73 14.93 -9.52 15.26
C MET A 73 15.27 -10.85 15.93
N PRO A 74 16.37 -11.54 15.54
CA PRO A 74 16.69 -12.86 16.08
C PRO A 74 16.73 -12.92 17.61
N ALA A 75 17.32 -11.92 18.25
CA ALA A 75 17.40 -11.86 19.71
C ALA A 75 16.01 -11.73 20.36
N ARG A 76 15.13 -10.89 19.80
CA ARG A 76 13.76 -10.68 20.30
C ARG A 76 12.88 -11.91 20.09
N PHE A 77 13.05 -12.58 18.96
CA PHE A 77 12.39 -13.86 18.71
C PHE A 77 12.77 -14.90 19.75
N SER A 78 14.07 -15.07 20.01
CA SER A 78 14.57 -16.03 21.00
C SER A 78 14.07 -15.73 22.41
N GLU A 79 14.09 -14.46 22.81
CA GLU A 79 13.55 -13.99 24.10
C GLU A 79 12.06 -14.30 24.22
N ALA A 80 11.27 -13.95 23.20
CA ALA A 80 9.83 -14.22 23.18
C ALA A 80 9.50 -15.72 23.20
N LEU A 81 10.28 -16.54 22.49
CA LEU A 81 10.12 -18.00 22.48
C LEU A 81 10.39 -18.62 23.85
N GLN A 82 11.46 -18.18 24.53
CA GLN A 82 11.76 -18.61 25.90
C GLN A 82 10.65 -18.19 26.87
N GLY A 83 10.14 -16.96 26.73
CA GLY A 83 9.01 -16.47 27.50
C GLY A 83 7.75 -17.31 27.29
N ALA A 84 7.41 -17.65 26.04
CA ALA A 84 6.27 -18.48 25.71
C ALA A 84 6.39 -19.90 26.29
N LEU A 85 7.58 -20.51 26.24
CA LEU A 85 7.84 -21.82 26.85
C LEU A 85 7.64 -21.79 28.37
N ALA A 86 8.13 -20.74 29.04
CA ALA A 86 7.97 -20.58 30.48
C ALA A 86 6.49 -20.37 30.86
N GLN A 87 5.77 -19.54 30.12
CA GLN A 87 4.34 -19.27 30.34
C GLN A 87 3.49 -20.52 30.12
N LEU A 88 3.75 -21.29 29.06
CA LEU A 88 3.06 -22.56 28.81
C LEU A 88 3.33 -23.59 29.92
N GLY A 89 4.57 -23.64 30.43
CA GLY A 89 4.93 -24.51 31.55
C GLY A 89 4.17 -24.14 32.82
N ALA A 90 4.19 -22.87 33.20
CA ALA A 90 3.45 -22.36 34.36
C ALA A 90 1.93 -22.59 34.21
N ALA A 91 1.37 -22.37 33.02
CA ALA A 91 -0.04 -22.64 32.75
C ALA A 91 -0.39 -24.14 32.87
N ALA A 92 0.50 -25.02 32.39
CA ALA A 92 0.32 -26.47 32.51
C ALA A 92 0.34 -26.91 33.98
N GLU A 93 1.27 -26.39 34.78
CA GLU A 93 1.38 -26.66 36.22
C GLU A 93 0.13 -26.19 36.99
N GLN A 94 -0.38 -25.00 36.65
CA GLN A 94 -1.61 -24.47 37.24
C GLN A 94 -2.84 -25.30 36.85
N ALA A 95 -2.90 -25.76 35.60
CA ALA A 95 -3.99 -26.61 35.11
C ALA A 95 -3.96 -28.02 35.69
N GLN A 96 -2.82 -28.48 36.24
CA GLN A 96 -2.62 -29.86 36.70
C GLN A 96 -3.69 -30.33 37.71
N GLN A 97 -4.17 -29.44 38.56
CA GLN A 97 -5.15 -29.74 39.61
C GLN A 97 -6.59 -29.39 39.21
N ALA A 98 -6.78 -28.32 38.44
CA ALA A 98 -8.11 -27.80 38.10
C ALA A 98 -8.68 -28.40 36.79
N ALA A 99 -7.82 -28.70 35.82
CA ALA A 99 -8.20 -29.14 34.47
C ALA A 99 -7.12 -30.08 33.90
N PRO A 100 -7.12 -31.37 34.27
CA PRO A 100 -6.04 -32.31 33.91
C PRO A 100 -5.93 -32.57 32.41
N GLU A 101 -7.02 -32.46 31.64
CA GLU A 101 -6.99 -32.58 30.17
C GLU A 101 -6.33 -31.34 29.51
N ASP A 102 -6.57 -30.15 30.04
CA ASP A 102 -5.89 -28.93 29.59
C ASP A 102 -4.41 -29.00 29.91
N ALA A 103 -4.05 -29.46 31.10
CA ALA A 103 -2.65 -29.69 31.49
C ALA A 103 -1.94 -30.66 30.53
N ARG A 104 -2.59 -31.76 30.13
CA ARG A 104 -2.03 -32.69 29.12
C ARG A 104 -1.84 -32.02 27.77
N THR A 105 -2.81 -31.24 27.32
CA THR A 105 -2.75 -30.52 26.04
C THR A 105 -1.63 -29.49 26.04
N LEU A 106 -1.48 -28.72 27.12
CA LEU A 106 -0.40 -27.75 27.31
C LEU A 106 0.97 -28.42 27.37
N ASN A 107 1.11 -29.55 28.09
CA ASN A 107 2.35 -30.32 28.12
C ASN A 107 2.74 -30.85 26.74
N ARG A 108 1.76 -31.29 25.95
CA ARG A 108 1.99 -31.71 24.56
C ARG A 108 2.44 -30.55 23.69
N ALA A 109 1.78 -29.39 23.80
CA ALA A 109 2.18 -28.18 23.08
C ALA A 109 3.60 -27.74 23.45
N LEU A 110 3.95 -27.79 24.74
CA LEU A 110 5.27 -27.46 25.25
C LEU A 110 6.35 -28.41 24.70
N ARG A 111 6.05 -29.71 24.62
CA ARG A 111 6.95 -30.69 23.99
C ARG A 111 7.17 -30.38 22.51
N LEU A 112 6.10 -30.16 21.75
CA LEU A 112 6.19 -29.83 20.33
C LEU A 112 7.00 -28.54 20.10
N LEU A 113 6.77 -27.52 20.92
CA LEU A 113 7.49 -26.25 20.79
C LEU A 113 8.99 -26.38 21.10
N LYS A 114 9.38 -27.24 22.04
CA LYS A 114 10.79 -27.58 22.31
C LYS A 114 11.44 -28.35 21.16
N GLU A 115 10.71 -29.29 20.56
CA GLU A 115 11.19 -30.03 19.39
C GLU A 115 11.45 -29.04 18.23
N GLU A 116 10.50 -28.16 17.93
CA GLU A 116 10.66 -27.09 16.93
C GLU A 116 11.83 -26.14 17.22
N SER A 117 12.04 -25.73 18.48
CA SER A 117 13.15 -24.86 18.84
C SER A 117 14.51 -25.53 18.58
N SER A 118 14.64 -26.80 18.94
CA SER A 118 15.87 -27.56 18.71
C SER A 118 16.16 -27.81 17.22
N LEU A 119 15.13 -28.02 16.40
CA LEU A 119 15.28 -28.14 14.95
C LEU A 119 15.78 -26.83 14.32
N ARG A 120 15.31 -25.68 14.81
CA ARG A 120 15.78 -24.37 14.33
C ARG A 120 17.24 -24.11 14.71
N GLU A 121 17.64 -24.47 15.92
CA GLU A 121 19.04 -24.39 16.36
C GLU A 121 19.94 -25.28 15.48
N LEU A 122 19.50 -26.51 15.19
CA LEU A 122 20.21 -27.43 14.30
C LEU A 122 20.35 -26.87 12.88
N ALA A 123 19.29 -26.32 12.31
CA ALA A 123 19.33 -25.68 11.00
C ALA A 123 20.27 -24.46 10.97
N GLN A 124 20.27 -23.66 12.04
CA GLN A 124 21.18 -22.52 12.18
C GLN A 124 22.64 -22.97 12.27
N MET A 125 22.92 -24.05 12.99
CA MET A 125 24.25 -24.67 13.06
C MET A 125 24.71 -25.13 11.68
N TYR A 126 23.89 -25.89 10.93
CA TYR A 126 24.24 -26.31 9.58
C TYR A 126 24.47 -25.14 8.63
N ARG A 127 23.62 -24.12 8.70
CA ARG A 127 23.80 -22.89 7.92
C ARG A 127 25.14 -22.22 8.25
N SER A 128 25.52 -22.15 9.53
CA SER A 128 26.81 -21.57 9.93
C SER A 128 28.00 -22.39 9.43
N ALA A 129 27.90 -23.73 9.47
CA ALA A 129 28.95 -24.62 8.95
C ALA A 129 29.14 -24.47 7.44
N LEU A 130 28.04 -24.28 6.68
CA LEU A 130 28.10 -24.00 5.24
C LEU A 130 28.77 -22.67 4.90
N TYR A 131 28.66 -21.65 5.75
CA TYR A 131 29.33 -20.37 5.53
C TYR A 131 30.81 -20.36 5.94
N GLN A 132 31.27 -21.38 6.67
CA GLN A 132 32.65 -21.50 7.16
C GLN A 132 33.54 -22.38 6.26
N GLY A 133 32.96 -23.09 5.29
CA GLY A 133 33.67 -23.88 4.27
C GLY A 133 33.65 -23.20 2.91
#